data_AF-A0A497HI86-F1
#
_entry.id   AF-A0A497HI86-F1
#
_cell.length_a   1.000
_cell.length_b   1.000
_cell.length_c   1.000
_cell.angle_alpha   90.00
_cell.angle_beta   90.00
_cell.angle_gamma   90.00
#
_symmetry.space_group_name_H-M   'P 1'
#
loop_
_entity.id
_entity.type
_entity.pdbx_description
1 polymer ?
#
loop_
_entity_poly.entity_id
_entity_poly.type
_entity_poly.pdbx_seq_one_letter_code
_entity_poly.pdbx_strand_id
1 'polypeptide(L)'
;MRPPLRPIFPVAISPYLSSSIFISRKFYIKFSFFRIVGVIMVEVELPEVGKVTVSRTVDCLGMVCPKPQLLTKKALKEMKSGEIAEILIDNPASVEAVPGVIKKSGGKLLAKIKEGKTFKLYVRKE
;
A
#
# COMPACT_ATOMS: atom_id res chain seq x y z
N MET A 1 -23.28 -2.52 56.42
CA MET A 1 -24.10 -1.36 56.02
C MET A 1 -23.42 -0.66 54.85
N ARG A 2 -24.02 -0.63 53.67
CA ARG A 2 -23.56 0.20 52.53
C ARG A 2 -24.66 1.21 52.20
N PRO A 3 -24.38 2.52 52.20
CA PRO A 3 -25.34 3.52 51.74
C PRO A 3 -25.43 3.55 50.19
N PRO A 4 -26.49 4.18 49.64
CA PRO A 4 -27.09 3.83 48.36
C PRO A 4 -26.62 4.69 47.17
N LEU A 5 -27.12 4.32 46.00
CA LEU A 5 -26.80 4.86 44.68
C LEU A 5 -27.44 6.24 44.37
N ARG A 6 -26.72 6.96 43.49
CA ARG A 6 -27.15 7.97 42.48
C ARG A 6 -27.31 9.45 42.92
N PRO A 7 -27.61 10.39 42.01
CA PRO A 7 -26.68 11.04 41.07
C PRO A 7 -26.89 12.58 41.01
N ILE A 8 -25.94 13.37 40.50
CA ILE A 8 -26.24 14.75 40.03
C ILE A 8 -25.41 15.05 38.77
N PHE A 9 -25.98 14.69 37.61
CA PHE A 9 -26.41 15.55 36.49
C PHE A 9 -25.68 16.88 36.14
N PRO A 10 -25.89 17.42 34.92
CA PRO A 10 -24.90 17.45 33.85
C PRO A 10 -24.54 18.89 33.43
N VAL A 11 -23.43 19.10 32.72
CA VAL A 11 -23.41 20.12 31.66
C VAL A 11 -22.30 19.81 30.66
N ALA A 12 -22.68 19.84 29.38
CA ALA A 12 -21.95 20.46 28.27
C ALA A 12 -20.54 19.93 27.92
N ILE A 13 -20.11 19.72 26.68
CA ILE A 13 -20.54 20.06 25.32
C ILE A 13 -19.68 19.15 24.43
N SER A 14 -20.29 18.43 23.50
CA SER A 14 -19.63 17.92 22.27
C SER A 14 -19.49 19.11 21.29
N PRO A 15 -18.62 19.15 20.26
CA PRO A 15 -17.85 18.09 19.58
C PRO A 15 -16.40 18.52 19.27
N TYR A 16 -15.76 17.82 18.32
CA TYR A 16 -14.44 18.03 17.68
C TYR A 16 -13.36 17.06 18.18
N LEU A 17 -13.20 15.94 17.47
CA LEU A 17 -12.34 15.82 16.28
C LEU A 17 -10.87 15.68 16.70
N SER A 18 -10.37 14.45 16.66
CA SER A 18 -9.25 14.10 15.76
C SER A 18 -8.76 12.70 16.11
N SER A 19 -9.12 11.76 15.24
CA SER A 19 -8.19 10.84 14.59
C SER A 19 -6.86 10.59 15.30
N SER A 20 -6.73 9.44 15.93
CA SER A 20 -5.44 8.79 16.13
C SER A 20 -5.63 7.28 16.02
N ILE A 21 -5.65 6.85 14.75
CA ILE A 21 -4.94 5.68 14.22
C ILE A 21 -4.65 4.62 15.28
N PHE A 22 -5.61 3.71 15.43
CA PHE A 22 -5.47 2.48 16.19
C PHE A 22 -4.73 1.46 15.30
N ILE A 23 -3.41 1.34 15.46
CA ILE A 23 -2.61 0.24 14.91
C ILE A 23 -3.00 -1.01 15.69
N SER A 24 -4.12 -1.64 15.31
CA SER A 24 -4.51 -2.92 15.89
C SER A 24 -3.72 -4.04 15.21
N ARG A 25 -2.67 -4.48 15.91
CA ARG A 25 -2.07 -5.80 15.75
C ARG A 25 -3.17 -6.85 15.55
N LYS A 26 -3.22 -7.50 14.38
CA LYS A 26 -3.86 -8.81 14.23
C LYS A 26 -3.05 -9.69 13.29
N PHE A 27 -1.99 -10.18 13.89
CA PHE A 27 -1.17 -11.32 13.49
C PHE A 27 -2.09 -12.51 13.16
N TYR A 28 -2.36 -12.76 11.87
CA TYR A 28 -2.98 -14.02 11.42
C TYR A 28 -1.92 -14.85 10.71
N ILE A 29 -1.01 -15.40 11.52
CA ILE A 29 -0.14 -16.49 11.08
C ILE A 29 -0.96 -17.77 11.11
N LYS A 30 -1.45 -18.21 9.95
CA LYS A 30 -1.74 -19.63 9.72
C LYS A 30 -0.45 -20.26 9.20
N PHE A 31 0.33 -20.78 10.15
CA PHE A 31 1.63 -21.40 9.95
C PHE A 31 1.45 -22.71 9.16
N SER A 32 1.78 -22.68 7.88
CA SER A 32 2.10 -23.89 7.11
C SER A 32 3.34 -23.58 6.27
N PHE A 33 4.48 -23.60 6.97
CA PHE A 33 5.78 -24.11 6.51
C PHE A 33 5.96 -24.29 4.99
N PHE A 34 6.26 -23.21 4.25
CA PHE A 34 7.02 -23.34 3.00
C PHE A 34 7.79 -22.03 2.66
N ARG A 35 9.08 -22.05 3.00
CA ARG A 35 10.21 -21.47 2.26
C ARG A 35 10.23 -19.95 1.97
N ILE A 36 10.93 -19.24 2.87
CA ILE A 36 11.98 -18.22 2.59
C ILE A 36 12.13 -17.82 1.10
N VAL A 37 11.42 -16.77 0.67
CA VAL A 37 11.88 -15.72 -0.27
C VAL A 37 11.06 -14.48 0.09
N GLY A 38 11.71 -13.32 0.25
CA GLY A 38 11.11 -12.09 0.78
C GLY A 38 9.93 -11.53 -0.03
N VAL A 39 8.74 -12.08 0.21
CA VAL A 39 7.45 -11.52 -0.24
C VAL A 39 6.72 -11.10 1.02
N ILE A 40 6.96 -9.87 1.45
CA ILE A 40 6.16 -9.26 2.51
C ILE A 40 4.85 -8.85 1.83
N MET A 41 3.76 -9.55 2.13
CA MET A 41 2.42 -9.07 1.77
C MET A 41 2.13 -7.86 2.65
N VAL A 42 2.26 -6.66 2.08
CA VAL A 42 2.06 -5.41 2.81
C VAL A 42 0.63 -4.93 2.57
N GLU A 43 -0.12 -4.72 3.65
CA GLU A 43 -1.37 -3.96 3.58
C GLU A 43 -1.04 -2.47 3.57
N VAL A 44 -1.38 -1.79 2.47
CA VAL A 44 -1.21 -0.34 2.32
C VAL A 44 -2.58 0.31 2.26
N GLU A 45 -2.78 1.35 3.07
CA GLU A 45 -3.96 2.20 2.99
C GLU A 45 -3.72 3.30 1.96
N LEU A 46 -4.42 3.21 0.82
CA LEU A 46 -4.38 4.22 -0.23
C LEU A 46 -5.53 5.21 -0.07
N PRO A 47 -5.28 6.53 -0.09
CA PRO A 47 -6.31 7.54 0.13
C PRO A 47 -7.46 7.51 -0.89
N GLU A 48 -7.22 6.99 -2.11
CA GLU A 48 -8.21 6.94 -3.19
C GLU A 48 -8.89 5.56 -3.36
N VAL A 49 -8.37 4.50 -2.75
CA VAL A 49 -8.78 3.10 -3.04
C VAL A 49 -9.11 2.30 -1.77
N GLY A 50 -8.64 2.73 -0.60
CA GLY A 50 -8.78 2.00 0.66
C GLY A 50 -7.64 1.00 0.90
N LYS A 51 -7.89 -0.01 1.73
CA LYS A 51 -6.89 -1.05 2.06
C LYS A 51 -6.64 -1.95 0.85
N VAL A 52 -5.38 -1.99 0.40
CA VAL A 52 -4.92 -2.90 -0.65
C VAL A 52 -3.82 -3.81 -0.14
N THR A 53 -3.84 -5.07 -0.56
CA THR A 53 -2.77 -6.04 -0.28
C THR A 53 -1.79 -6.04 -1.44
N VAL A 54 -0.56 -5.61 -1.19
CA VAL A 54 0.53 -5.65 -2.18
C VAL A 54 1.08 -7.08 -2.23
N SER A 55 0.96 -7.70 -3.40
CA SER A 55 1.47 -9.06 -3.64
C SER A 55 2.95 -9.07 -3.99
N ARG A 56 3.45 -8.00 -4.63
CA ARG A 56 4.85 -7.89 -5.07
C ARG A 56 5.35 -6.46 -4.94
N THR A 57 6.59 -6.30 -4.51
CA THR A 57 7.28 -5.01 -4.55
C THR A 57 8.46 -5.09 -5.51
N VAL A 58 8.57 -4.11 -6.40
CA VAL A 58 9.62 -3.99 -7.41
C VAL A 58 10.48 -2.79 -7.05
N ASP A 59 11.67 -3.04 -6.53
CA ASP A 59 12.64 -1.99 -6.26
C ASP A 59 13.37 -1.58 -7.54
N CYS A 60 13.18 -0.33 -7.96
CA CYS A 60 13.90 0.29 -9.07
C CYS A 60 14.70 1.51 -8.61
N LEU A 61 15.08 1.59 -7.33
CA LEU A 61 15.83 2.73 -6.79
C LEU A 61 17.25 2.76 -7.36
N GLY A 62 17.70 3.95 -7.76
CA GLY A 62 19.01 4.17 -8.40
C GLY A 62 19.09 3.61 -9.83
N MET A 63 17.97 3.14 -10.40
CA MET A 63 17.95 2.61 -11.76
C MET A 63 17.55 3.68 -12.77
N VAL A 64 18.36 3.83 -13.80
CA VAL A 64 18.07 4.73 -14.93
C VAL A 64 17.29 3.98 -16.01
N CYS A 65 16.39 4.71 -16.69
CA CYS A 65 15.69 4.24 -17.88
C CYS A 65 16.68 3.61 -18.89
N PRO A 66 16.36 2.45 -19.52
CA PRO A 66 15.05 1.77 -19.57
C PRO A 66 14.85 0.67 -18.53
N LYS A 67 15.78 0.46 -17.59
CA LYS A 67 15.70 -0.67 -16.64
C LYS A 67 14.40 -0.72 -15.83
N PRO A 68 13.89 0.38 -15.23
CA PRO A 68 12.62 0.36 -14.48
C PRO A 68 11.42 -0.07 -15.33
N GLN A 69 11.42 0.28 -16.62
CA GLN A 69 10.34 -0.09 -17.55
C GLN A 69 10.35 -1.59 -17.83
N LEU A 70 11.53 -2.16 -18.06
CA LEU A 70 11.69 -3.59 -18.32
C LEU A 70 11.32 -4.43 -17.09
N LEU A 71 11.75 -3.99 -15.90
CA LEU A 71 11.43 -4.65 -14.63
C LEU A 71 9.93 -4.59 -14.34
N THR A 72 9.31 -3.42 -14.51
CA THR A 72 7.86 -3.27 -14.36
C THR A 72 7.10 -4.18 -15.32
N LYS A 73 7.51 -4.22 -16.59
CA LYS A 73 6.90 -5.09 -17.60
C LYS A 73 7.07 -6.58 -17.25
N LYS A 74 8.23 -6.97 -16.75
CA LYS A 74 8.51 -8.35 -16.32
C LYS A 74 7.66 -8.72 -15.11
N ALA A 75 7.59 -7.85 -14.10
CA ALA A 75 6.75 -8.05 -12.92
C ALA A 75 5.28 -8.21 -13.31
N LEU A 76 4.74 -7.34 -14.16
CA LEU A 76 3.35 -7.43 -14.64
C LEU A 76 3.07 -8.70 -15.45
N LYS A 77 4.07 -9.25 -16.16
CA LYS A 77 3.92 -10.53 -16.89
C LYS A 77 3.89 -11.74 -15.96
N GLU A 78 4.60 -11.68 -14.84
CA GLU A 78 4.66 -12.76 -13.86
C GLU A 78 3.53 -12.71 -12.84
N MET A 79 2.81 -11.59 -12.76
CA MET A 79 1.65 -11.40 -11.90
C MET A 79 0.38 -11.98 -12.51
N LYS A 80 -0.53 -12.42 -11.64
CA LYS A 80 -1.87 -12.85 -12.03
C LYS A 80 -2.84 -11.67 -12.09
N SER A 81 -3.87 -11.77 -12.92
CA SER A 81 -4.99 -10.81 -12.94
C SER A 81 -5.57 -10.64 -11.54
N GLY A 82 -5.71 -9.38 -11.12
CA GLY A 82 -6.18 -9.01 -9.78
C GLY A 82 -5.07 -8.72 -8.77
N GLU A 83 -3.83 -9.18 -8.98
CA GLU A 83 -2.71 -8.91 -8.08
C GLU A 83 -2.27 -7.45 -8.15
N ILE A 84 -1.75 -6.94 -7.02
CA ILE A 84 -1.26 -5.57 -6.90
C ILE A 84 0.25 -5.60 -6.68
N ALA A 85 0.98 -4.76 -7.42
CA ALA A 85 2.40 -4.54 -7.25
C ALA A 85 2.69 -3.09 -6.88
N GLU A 86 3.68 -2.92 -6.00
CA GLU A 86 4.28 -1.66 -5.65
C GLU A 86 5.59 -1.51 -6.43
N ILE A 87 5.81 -0.36 -7.04
CA ILE A 87 7.04 -0.05 -7.78
C ILE A 87 7.69 1.17 -7.14
N LEU A 88 8.92 1.00 -6.68
CA LEU A 88 9.72 2.05 -6.03
C LEU A 88 10.67 2.68 -7.04
N ILE A 89 10.62 3.99 -7.21
CA ILE A 89 11.42 4.72 -8.19
C ILE A 89 11.93 6.01 -7.56
N ASP A 90 13.19 6.37 -7.72
CA ASP A 90 13.76 7.63 -7.23
C ASP A 90 13.83 8.73 -8.31
N ASN A 91 13.93 8.34 -9.58
CA ASN A 91 14.13 9.28 -10.69
C ASN A 91 12.79 9.75 -11.32
N PRO A 92 12.52 11.07 -11.40
CA PRO A 92 11.28 11.61 -11.99
C PRO A 92 11.07 11.18 -13.44
N ALA A 93 12.13 11.09 -14.26
CA ALA A 93 12.01 10.68 -15.66
C ALA A 93 11.46 9.25 -15.80
N SER A 94 11.82 8.36 -14.87
CA SER A 94 11.32 6.98 -14.88
C SER A 94 9.88 6.91 -14.39
N VAL A 95 9.50 7.77 -13.44
CA VAL A 95 8.14 7.88 -12.90
C VAL A 95 7.13 8.33 -13.96
N GLU A 96 7.53 9.17 -14.90
CA GLU A 96 6.65 9.60 -16.01
C GLU A 96 6.49 8.51 -17.07
N ALA A 97 7.53 7.71 -17.29
CA ALA A 97 7.51 6.68 -18.34
C ALA A 97 6.83 5.36 -17.92
N VAL A 98 6.95 4.97 -16.64
CA VAL A 98 6.40 3.71 -16.10
C VAL A 98 4.87 3.58 -16.28
N PRO A 99 4.04 4.61 -16.03
CA PRO A 99 2.59 4.57 -16.29
C PRO A 99 2.23 4.18 -17.73
N GLY A 100 3.02 4.61 -18.71
CA GLY A 100 2.81 4.23 -20.11
C GLY A 100 3.07 2.73 -20.36
N VAL A 101 4.07 2.16 -19.69
CA VAL A 101 4.40 0.73 -19.78
C VAL A 101 3.37 -0.13 -19.06
N ILE A 102 2.85 0.35 -17.92
CA ILE A 102 1.79 -0.30 -17.16
C ILE A 102 0.54 -0.47 -18.03
N LYS A 103 0.06 0.63 -18.64
CA LYS A 103 -1.10 0.60 -19.55
C LYS A 103 -0.88 -0.35 -20.73
N LYS A 104 0.30 -0.31 -21.35
CA LYS A 104 0.67 -1.20 -22.48
C LYS A 104 0.76 -2.68 -22.08
N SER A 105 1.02 -2.98 -20.81
CA SER A 105 1.16 -4.35 -20.30
C SER A 105 -0.15 -4.91 -19.72
N GLY A 106 -1.27 -4.21 -19.92
CA GLY A 106 -2.58 -4.60 -19.37
C GLY A 106 -2.61 -4.49 -17.84
N GLY A 107 -1.97 -3.46 -17.29
CA GLY A 107 -2.08 -3.11 -15.88
C GLY A 107 -2.76 -1.76 -15.72
N LYS A 108 -3.40 -1.58 -14.56
CA LYS A 108 -4.06 -0.35 -14.13
C LYS A 108 -3.29 0.29 -13.00
N LEU A 109 -2.89 1.55 -13.19
CA LEU A 109 -2.32 2.34 -12.11
C LEU A 109 -3.43 2.70 -11.11
N LEU A 110 -3.25 2.31 -9.84
CA LEU A 110 -4.19 2.59 -8.76
C LEU A 110 -3.86 3.92 -8.08
N ALA A 111 -2.59 4.10 -7.71
CA ALA A 111 -2.15 5.28 -6.97
C ALA A 111 -0.68 5.56 -7.23
N LYS A 112 -0.31 6.83 -7.07
CA LYS A 112 1.06 7.30 -7.13
C LYS A 112 1.32 8.15 -5.89
N ILE A 113 2.20 7.67 -5.02
CA ILE A 113 2.59 8.36 -3.79
C ILE A 113 4.02 8.84 -3.95
N LYS A 114 4.29 10.09 -3.60
CA LYS A 114 5.64 10.63 -3.53
C LYS A 114 6.05 10.74 -2.07
N GLU A 115 7.07 9.99 -1.68
CA GLU A 115 7.69 10.04 -0.36
C GLU A 115 9.11 10.59 -0.47
N GLY A 116 9.25 11.90 -0.25
CA GLY A 116 10.54 12.59 -0.31
C GLY A 116 11.20 12.47 -1.69
N LYS A 117 12.29 11.69 -1.75
CA LYS A 117 13.07 11.41 -2.98
C LYS A 117 12.61 10.16 -3.73
N THR A 118 11.68 9.40 -3.16
CA THR A 118 11.18 8.15 -3.73
C THR A 118 9.72 8.31 -4.14
N PHE A 119 9.34 7.61 -5.20
CA PHE A 119 8.00 7.53 -5.72
C PHE A 119 7.56 6.07 -5.64
N LYS A 120 6.39 5.85 -5.02
CA LYS A 120 5.73 4.55 -4.94
C LYS A 120 4.55 4.55 -5.90
N LEU A 121 4.57 3.63 -6.86
CA LEU A 121 3.49 3.44 -7.81
C LEU A 121 2.80 2.12 -7.48
N TYR A 122 1.49 2.18 -7.22
CA TYR A 122 0.68 1.00 -6.97
C TYR A 122 -0.07 0.64 -8.25
N VAL A 123 0.12 -0.60 -8.70
CA VAL A 123 -0.39 -1.09 -9.97
C VAL A 123 -1.14 -2.36 -9.76
N ARG A 124 -2.32 -2.48 -10.35
CA ARG A 124 -3.09 -3.73 -10.39
C ARG A 124 -2.96 -4.37 -11.76
N LYS A 125 -2.74 -5.68 -11.80
CA LYS A 125 -2.84 -6.43 -13.07
C LYS A 125 -4.31 -6.65 -13.40
N GLU A 126 -4.71 -6.35 -14.64
CA GLU A 126 -6.00 -6.74 -15.21
C GLU A 126 -5.88 -8.04 -16.01
#